data_AF-A0AAP5JRB1-F1
#
_entry.id   AF-A0AAP5JRB1-F1
#
_cell.length_a   1.000
_cell.length_b   1.000
_cell.length_c   1.000
_cell.angle_alpha   90.00
_cell.angle_beta   90.00
_cell.angle_gamma   90.00
#
_symmetry.space_group_name_H-M   'P 1'
#
loop_
_entity.id
_entity.type
_entity.pdbx_description
1 polymer ?
#
loop_
_entity_poly.entity_id
_entity_poly.type
_entity_poly.pdbx_seq_one_letter_code
_entity_poly.pdbx_strand_id
1 'polypeptide(L)'
;MEIDPLYNRLWVLVDGKRIKQFPVGLGKQKTPTPIGEFTVINKYKNWGSGFGTRWIGLNVPWGIYGIHGTNRPDSIGRHQSHGCIRMYNRNVEILYEWVKIGTKVTIYGHPLGPPYEDPRPLAAGDSGIDVQLIQYRLKSAGYFNGICNGKFGPQTELALKRFEKDHDLPIDGVMGRQDYEALGLWE
;
A
#
# COMPACT_ATOMS: atom_id res chain seq x y z
N MET A 1 15.22 -4.57 3.91
CA MET A 1 14.19 -4.54 4.97
C MET A 1 13.01 -5.36 4.50
N GLU A 2 12.39 -6.09 5.40
CA GLU A 2 11.17 -6.86 5.13
C GLU A 2 10.08 -6.42 6.09
N ILE A 3 8.88 -6.16 5.59
CA ILE A 3 7.71 -5.80 6.39
C ILE A 3 6.65 -6.87 6.21
N ASP A 4 6.17 -7.38 7.32
CA ASP A 4 5.11 -8.38 7.39
C ASP A 4 3.86 -7.75 8.01
N PRO A 5 2.85 -7.42 7.20
CA PRO A 5 1.61 -6.84 7.69
C PRO A 5 0.80 -7.74 8.61
N LEU A 6 0.90 -9.08 8.48
CA LEU A 6 0.13 -10.01 9.29
C LEU A 6 0.51 -9.91 10.77
N TYR A 7 1.80 -9.69 11.06
CA TYR A 7 2.32 -9.60 12.43
C TYR A 7 2.63 -8.17 12.87
N ASN A 8 2.42 -7.16 12.02
CA ASN A 8 2.82 -5.77 12.28
C ASN A 8 4.31 -5.68 12.65
N ARG A 9 5.18 -6.24 11.81
CA ARG A 9 6.63 -6.31 12.05
C ARG A 9 7.45 -5.82 10.87
N LEU A 10 8.52 -5.11 11.19
CA LEU A 10 9.61 -4.79 10.27
C LEU A 10 10.87 -5.52 10.71
N TRP A 11 11.49 -6.23 9.77
CA TRP A 11 12.78 -6.90 9.92
C TRP A 11 13.87 -6.15 9.16
N VAL A 12 15.01 -5.94 9.81
CA VAL A 12 16.24 -5.46 9.18
C VAL A 12 17.11 -6.67 8.86
N LEU A 13 17.61 -6.71 7.64
CA LEU A 13 18.44 -7.80 7.13
C LEU A 13 19.82 -7.27 6.74
N VAL A 14 20.85 -8.06 7.03
CA VAL A 14 22.23 -7.87 6.56
C VAL A 14 22.66 -9.21 5.96
N ASP A 15 23.14 -9.20 4.71
CA ASP A 15 23.52 -10.40 3.96
C ASP A 15 22.46 -11.51 3.98
N GLY A 16 21.19 -11.11 3.82
CA GLY A 16 20.03 -12.00 3.84
C GLY A 16 19.63 -12.53 5.22
N LYS A 17 20.37 -12.21 6.28
CA LYS A 17 20.05 -12.64 7.65
C LYS A 17 19.29 -11.56 8.41
N ARG A 18 18.18 -11.93 9.04
CA ARG A 18 17.40 -11.04 9.92
C ARG A 18 18.19 -10.74 11.20
N ILE A 19 18.57 -9.48 11.39
CA ILE A 19 19.40 -9.04 12.53
C ILE A 19 18.61 -8.27 13.59
N LYS A 20 17.47 -7.66 13.21
CA LYS A 20 16.64 -6.89 14.14
C LYS A 20 15.19 -6.90 13.71
N GLN A 21 14.31 -6.89 14.70
CA GLN A 21 12.88 -6.72 14.53
C GLN A 21 12.41 -5.45 15.22
N PHE A 22 11.42 -4.79 14.62
CA PHE A 22 10.70 -3.67 15.21
C PHE A 22 9.18 -3.87 15.07
N PRO A 23 8.39 -3.54 16.10
CA PRO A 23 6.95 -3.39 15.94
C PRO A 23 6.64 -2.14 15.10
N VAL A 24 5.65 -2.25 14.22
CA VAL A 24 5.20 -1.15 13.35
C VAL A 24 3.69 -0.96 13.41
N GLY A 25 3.21 0.23 13.08
CA GLY A 25 1.80 0.50 12.80
C GLY A 25 1.59 0.69 11.29
N LEU A 26 0.51 0.15 10.75
CA LEU A 26 0.29 0.05 9.30
C LEU A 26 -0.99 0.77 8.86
N GLY A 27 -1.23 0.77 7.55
CA GLY A 27 -2.41 1.35 6.93
C GLY A 27 -3.71 0.65 7.33
N LYS A 28 -4.78 1.43 7.43
CA LYS A 28 -6.16 0.90 7.56
C LYS A 28 -6.54 0.10 6.30
N GLN A 29 -7.57 -0.74 6.38
CA GLN A 29 -8.10 -1.46 5.21
C GLN A 29 -8.43 -0.54 4.03
N LYS A 30 -9.06 0.63 4.27
CA LYS A 30 -9.38 1.62 3.23
C LYS A 30 -8.15 2.36 2.65
N THR A 31 -7.05 2.41 3.38
CA THR A 31 -5.81 3.09 2.98
C THR A 31 -4.63 2.20 3.33
N PRO A 32 -4.49 1.05 2.64
CA PRO A 32 -3.60 -0.01 3.05
C PRO A 32 -2.14 0.41 2.88
N THR A 33 -1.26 -0.24 3.63
CA THR A 33 0.18 -0.14 3.38
C THR A 33 0.48 -0.79 2.02
N PRO A 34 1.29 -0.15 1.16
CA PRO A 34 1.57 -0.67 -0.18
C PRO A 34 2.29 -2.02 -0.08
N ILE A 35 1.86 -2.98 -0.89
CA ILE A 35 2.47 -4.30 -1.01
C ILE A 35 3.41 -4.29 -2.22
N GLY A 36 4.55 -4.96 -2.10
CA GLY A 36 5.51 -5.11 -3.20
C GLY A 36 6.94 -4.78 -2.80
N GLU A 37 7.74 -4.49 -3.82
CA GLU A 37 9.18 -4.25 -3.71
C GLU A 37 9.49 -2.77 -3.94
N PHE A 38 10.13 -2.15 -2.95
CA PHE A 38 10.45 -0.73 -2.93
C PHE A 38 11.92 -0.49 -2.56
N THR A 39 12.36 0.76 -2.69
CA THR A 39 13.67 1.24 -2.25
C THR A 39 13.53 2.51 -1.45
N VAL A 40 14.46 2.72 -0.52
CA VAL A 40 14.59 3.99 0.19
C VAL A 40 15.11 5.05 -0.77
N ILE A 41 14.36 6.14 -0.96
CA ILE A 41 14.72 7.22 -1.91
C ILE A 41 15.17 8.52 -1.24
N ASN A 42 14.74 8.78 -0.01
CA ASN A 42 15.11 9.98 0.73
C ASN A 42 14.97 9.76 2.24
N LYS A 43 15.59 10.64 3.03
CA LYS A 43 15.68 10.54 4.48
C LYS A 43 15.70 11.93 5.11
N TYR A 44 14.84 12.20 6.10
CA TYR A 44 14.79 13.50 6.80
C TYR A 44 14.65 13.33 8.31
N LYS A 45 15.25 14.26 9.09
CA LYS A 45 15.20 14.23 10.56
C LYS A 45 14.01 14.98 11.18
N ASN A 46 13.21 15.71 10.40
CA ASN A 46 12.01 16.42 10.88
C ASN A 46 11.09 16.74 9.68
N TRP A 47 10.50 15.71 9.05
CA TRP A 47 9.66 15.90 7.85
C TRP A 47 8.37 16.68 8.13
N GLY A 48 7.81 16.53 9.34
CA GLY A 48 6.61 17.24 9.78
C GLY A 48 6.11 16.72 11.12
N SER A 49 5.27 17.50 11.79
CA SER A 49 4.85 17.26 13.19
C SER A 49 4.16 15.90 13.41
N GLY A 50 3.42 15.40 12.41
CA GLY A 50 2.74 14.09 12.47
C GLY A 50 3.63 12.88 12.20
N PHE A 51 4.87 13.08 11.76
CA PHE A 51 5.76 12.02 11.28
C PHE A 51 6.84 11.63 12.29
N GLY A 52 6.79 12.20 13.50
CA GLY A 52 7.77 11.95 14.55
C GLY A 52 9.16 12.46 14.17
N THR A 53 10.19 11.77 14.67
CA THR A 53 11.58 12.28 14.62
C THR A 53 12.35 11.88 13.37
N ARG A 54 11.87 10.95 12.54
CA ARG A 54 12.58 10.53 11.32
C ARG A 54 11.58 10.16 10.23
N TRP A 55 11.97 10.42 9.00
CA TRP A 55 11.30 9.99 7.78
C TRP A 55 12.27 9.24 6.88
N ILE A 56 11.81 8.12 6.32
CA ILE A 56 12.50 7.28 5.34
C ILE A 56 11.52 7.04 4.19
N GLY A 57 11.67 7.78 3.09
CA GLY A 57 10.74 7.74 1.96
C GLY A 57 10.96 6.55 1.05
N LEU A 58 9.88 6.03 0.46
CA LEU A 58 9.86 4.87 -0.44
C LEU A 58 9.42 5.29 -1.85
N ASN A 59 9.91 4.60 -2.88
CA ASN A 59 9.56 4.82 -4.30
C ASN A 59 8.18 4.24 -4.69
N VAL A 60 7.15 4.47 -3.90
CA VAL A 60 5.80 3.97 -4.19
C VAL A 60 5.19 4.79 -5.33
N PRO A 61 4.75 4.17 -6.45
CA PRO A 61 4.45 4.91 -7.67
C PRO A 61 3.14 5.73 -7.60
N TRP A 62 2.22 5.36 -6.70
CA TRP A 62 0.92 6.02 -6.58
C TRP A 62 0.87 7.09 -5.48
N GLY A 63 1.94 7.38 -4.74
CA GLY A 63 1.92 8.46 -3.76
C GLY A 63 3.17 8.60 -2.90
N ILE A 64 3.06 9.45 -1.86
CA ILE A 64 4.15 9.69 -0.91
C ILE A 64 3.98 8.71 0.26
N TYR A 65 4.86 7.72 0.31
CA TYR A 65 4.88 6.71 1.36
C TYR A 65 6.26 6.64 2.00
N GLY A 66 6.28 6.28 3.28
CA GLY A 66 7.52 6.19 4.04
C GLY A 66 7.38 5.37 5.31
N ILE A 67 8.54 5.02 5.84
CA ILE A 67 8.72 4.53 7.21
C ILE A 67 9.07 5.74 8.08
N HIS A 68 8.30 6.00 9.13
CA HIS A 68 8.48 7.20 9.93
C HIS A 68 8.14 7.00 11.40
N GLY A 69 8.57 7.94 12.24
CA GLY A 69 8.21 7.99 13.66
C GLY A 69 6.73 8.28 13.88
N THR A 70 6.31 8.57 15.11
CA THR A 70 4.92 8.99 15.33
C THR A 70 4.77 9.80 16.61
N ASN A 71 3.78 10.70 16.62
CA ASN A 71 3.27 11.36 17.81
C ASN A 71 2.10 10.59 18.46
N ARG A 72 1.70 9.45 17.89
CA ARG A 72 0.66 8.53 18.39
C ARG A 72 1.24 7.13 18.65
N PRO A 73 2.03 6.97 19.72
CA PRO A 73 2.74 5.71 20.00
C PRO A 73 1.81 4.51 20.22
N ASP A 74 0.56 4.76 20.60
CA ASP A 74 -0.53 3.78 20.72
C ASP A 74 -1.00 3.21 19.37
N SER A 75 -0.67 3.88 18.25
CA SER A 75 -0.97 3.36 16.90
C SER A 75 0.00 2.26 16.42
N ILE A 76 1.09 2.02 17.16
CA ILE A 76 2.04 0.96 16.83
C ILE A 76 1.43 -0.41 17.17
N GLY A 77 1.57 -1.38 16.26
CA GLY A 77 0.90 -2.68 16.35
C GLY A 77 -0.56 -2.65 15.88
N ARG A 78 -1.01 -1.55 15.26
CA ARG A 78 -2.39 -1.36 14.78
C ARG A 78 -2.43 -0.82 13.35
N HIS A 79 -3.54 -1.05 12.68
CA HIS A 79 -3.81 -0.61 11.31
C HIS A 79 -4.56 0.73 11.32
N GLN A 80 -3.83 1.83 11.54
CA GLN A 80 -4.41 3.16 11.78
C GLN A 80 -3.82 4.29 10.93
N SER A 81 -2.82 4.01 10.10
CA SER A 81 -2.22 5.01 9.20
C SER A 81 -2.99 5.15 7.88
N HIS A 82 -2.59 6.13 7.07
CA HIS A 82 -3.03 6.29 5.70
C HIS A 82 -2.08 5.57 4.71
N GLY A 83 -1.58 4.41 5.12
CA GLY A 83 -0.69 3.55 4.32
C GLY A 83 0.79 3.63 4.69
N CYS A 84 1.27 4.72 5.29
CA CYS A 84 2.65 4.81 5.78
C CYS A 84 2.93 3.84 6.94
N ILE A 85 4.19 3.43 7.08
CA ILE A 85 4.65 2.53 8.15
C ILE A 85 5.12 3.38 9.33
N ARG A 86 4.42 3.27 10.46
CA ARG A 86 4.74 3.99 11.69
C ARG A 86 5.64 3.16 12.58
N MET A 87 6.55 3.83 13.26
CA MET A 87 7.45 3.28 14.26
C MET A 87 7.45 4.16 15.51
N TYR A 88 7.81 3.58 16.66
CA TYR A 88 8.23 4.40 17.81
C TYR A 88 9.42 5.27 17.42
N ASN A 89 9.46 6.53 17.89
CA ASN A 89 10.54 7.48 17.57
C ASN A 89 11.94 6.90 17.85
N ARG A 90 12.14 6.29 19.04
CA ARG A 90 13.38 5.59 19.40
C ARG A 90 13.78 4.49 18.40
N ASN A 91 12.81 3.78 17.81
CA ASN A 91 13.09 2.68 16.89
C ASN A 91 13.42 3.21 15.49
N VAL A 92 12.70 4.23 15.01
CA VAL A 92 12.99 4.83 13.70
C VAL A 92 14.32 5.58 13.72
N GLU A 93 14.73 6.15 14.85
CA GLU A 93 16.06 6.75 15.01
C GLU A 93 17.18 5.73 14.80
N ILE A 94 17.07 4.55 15.40
CA ILE A 94 18.01 3.45 15.18
C ILE A 94 17.98 3.01 13.71
N LEU A 95 16.79 2.74 13.18
CA LEU A 95 16.62 2.29 11.79
C LEU A 95 17.22 3.30 10.81
N TYR A 96 16.99 4.59 11.05
CA TYR A 96 17.47 5.67 10.22
C TYR A 96 18.99 5.68 10.11
N GLU A 97 19.74 5.43 11.18
CA GLU A 97 21.20 5.36 11.09
C GLU A 97 21.70 4.11 10.35
N TRP A 98 20.94 3.01 10.40
CA TRP A 98 21.34 1.74 9.78
C TRP A 98 21.08 1.66 8.27
N VAL A 99 19.99 2.28 7.78
CA VAL A 99 19.59 2.14 6.37
C VAL A 99 20.09 3.29 5.50
N LYS A 100 20.54 2.97 4.30
CA LYS A 100 21.02 3.93 3.30
C LYS A 100 19.96 4.18 2.23
N ILE A 101 20.04 5.30 1.52
CA ILE A 101 19.32 5.48 0.24
C ILE A 101 19.72 4.31 -0.68
N GLY A 102 18.74 3.75 -1.39
CA GLY A 102 18.87 2.52 -2.18
C GLY A 102 18.61 1.22 -1.40
N THR A 103 18.44 1.26 -0.07
CA THR A 103 18.10 0.05 0.70
C THR A 103 16.79 -0.54 0.20
N LYS A 104 16.80 -1.82 -0.18
CA LYS A 104 15.61 -2.57 -0.61
C LYS A 104 14.62 -2.75 0.54
N VAL A 105 13.33 -2.60 0.25
CA VAL A 105 12.21 -2.73 1.18
C VAL A 105 11.14 -3.62 0.55
N THR A 106 10.99 -4.83 1.06
CA THR A 106 9.94 -5.76 0.65
C THR A 106 8.78 -5.66 1.63
N ILE A 107 7.57 -5.42 1.12
CA ILE A 107 6.34 -5.43 1.93
C ILE A 107 5.48 -6.59 1.44
N TYR A 108 5.32 -7.61 2.29
CA TYR A 108 4.61 -8.83 1.95
C TYR A 108 3.10 -8.65 1.99
N GLY A 109 2.40 -9.48 1.24
CA GLY A 109 0.94 -9.53 1.19
C GLY A 109 0.45 -9.87 -0.21
N HIS A 110 -0.86 -10.09 -0.32
CA HIS A 110 -1.52 -10.25 -1.60
C HIS A 110 -2.18 -8.90 -1.99
N PRO A 111 -2.15 -8.47 -3.27
CA PRO A 111 -2.71 -7.18 -3.70
C PRO A 111 -4.17 -6.96 -3.29
N LEU A 112 -4.97 -8.02 -3.20
CA LEU A 112 -6.39 -7.97 -2.82
C LEU A 112 -6.64 -8.09 -1.31
N GLY A 113 -5.58 -8.13 -0.49
CA GLY A 113 -5.71 -8.38 0.95
C GLY A 113 -5.65 -9.87 1.31
N PRO A 114 -5.93 -10.22 2.58
CA PRO A 114 -5.85 -11.59 3.05
C PRO A 114 -6.94 -12.48 2.42
N PRO A 115 -6.68 -13.78 2.20
CA PRO A 115 -7.59 -14.67 1.47
C PRO A 115 -8.91 -15.00 2.19
N TYR A 116 -9.07 -14.57 3.44
CA TYR A 116 -10.26 -14.82 4.27
C TYR A 116 -11.13 -13.57 4.47
N GLU A 117 -10.81 -12.46 3.79
CA GLU A 117 -11.61 -11.23 3.77
C GLU A 117 -11.93 -10.87 2.33
N ASP A 118 -13.12 -10.30 2.09
CA ASP A 118 -13.45 -9.75 0.78
C ASP A 118 -12.48 -8.60 0.43
N PRO A 119 -12.08 -8.46 -0.85
CA PRO A 119 -11.29 -7.34 -1.29
C PRO A 119 -12.00 -6.03 -0.96
N ARG A 120 -11.23 -5.01 -0.54
CA ARG A 120 -11.84 -3.71 -0.24
C ARG A 120 -12.51 -3.15 -1.50
N PRO A 121 -13.65 -2.46 -1.35
CA PRO A 121 -14.23 -1.74 -2.48
C PRO A 121 -13.29 -0.63 -2.93
N LEU A 122 -13.19 -0.43 -4.25
CA LEU A 122 -12.39 0.66 -4.84
C LEU A 122 -13.30 1.68 -5.51
N ALA A 123 -13.02 2.95 -5.29
CA ALA A 123 -13.73 4.03 -5.98
C ALA A 123 -12.77 5.18 -6.34
N ALA A 124 -13.31 6.18 -7.03
CA ALA A 124 -12.58 7.39 -7.38
C ALA A 124 -11.86 8.00 -6.15
N GLY A 125 -10.56 8.27 -6.31
CA GLY A 125 -9.68 8.79 -5.27
C GLY A 125 -8.83 7.72 -4.55
N ASP A 126 -9.17 6.44 -4.68
CA ASP A 126 -8.36 5.36 -4.11
C ASP A 126 -7.03 5.19 -4.85
N SER A 127 -6.05 4.64 -4.15
CA SER A 127 -4.73 4.36 -4.72
C SER A 127 -4.08 3.15 -4.07
N GLY A 128 -3.38 2.34 -4.85
CA GLY A 128 -2.80 1.10 -4.38
C GLY A 128 -2.45 0.12 -5.49
N ILE A 129 -1.85 -0.99 -5.08
CA ILE A 129 -1.54 -2.11 -5.97
C ILE A 129 -2.81 -2.82 -6.46
N ASP A 130 -3.86 -2.83 -5.65
CA ASP A 130 -5.21 -3.29 -5.99
C ASP A 130 -5.82 -2.46 -7.15
N VAL A 131 -5.71 -1.14 -7.07
CA VAL A 131 -6.12 -0.23 -8.15
C VAL A 131 -5.32 -0.52 -9.42
N GLN A 132 -4.01 -0.74 -9.29
CA GLN A 132 -3.17 -1.06 -10.44
C GLN A 132 -3.56 -2.41 -11.07
N LEU A 133 -3.88 -3.40 -10.24
CA LEU A 133 -4.34 -4.72 -10.66
C LEU A 133 -5.65 -4.63 -11.47
N ILE A 134 -6.66 -3.90 -10.98
CA ILE A 134 -7.90 -3.72 -11.74
C ILE A 134 -7.68 -2.93 -13.04
N GLN A 135 -6.77 -1.95 -13.04
CA GLN A 135 -6.42 -1.22 -14.26
C GLN A 135 -5.81 -2.15 -15.31
N TYR A 136 -4.96 -3.10 -14.92
CA TYR A 136 -4.43 -4.11 -15.83
C TYR A 136 -5.51 -5.07 -16.34
N ARG A 137 -6.44 -5.51 -15.49
CA ARG A 137 -7.55 -6.38 -15.90
C ARG A 137 -8.51 -5.68 -16.85
N LEU A 138 -8.97 -4.47 -16.52
CA LEU A 138 -9.82 -3.65 -17.39
C LEU A 138 -9.11 -3.34 -18.72
N LYS A 139 -7.80 -3.13 -18.71
CA LYS A 139 -7.01 -2.93 -19.93
C LYS A 139 -6.96 -4.17 -20.79
N SER A 140 -6.70 -5.33 -20.19
CA SER A 140 -6.69 -6.62 -20.89
C SER A 140 -8.07 -6.99 -21.46
N ALA A 141 -9.14 -6.56 -20.80
CA ALA A 141 -10.52 -6.76 -21.26
C ALA A 141 -10.97 -5.70 -22.29
N GLY A 142 -10.12 -4.71 -22.64
CA GLY A 142 -10.42 -3.70 -23.67
C GLY A 142 -11.14 -2.44 -23.18
N TYR A 143 -11.36 -2.30 -21.87
CA TYR A 143 -12.09 -1.17 -21.28
C TYR A 143 -11.19 0.02 -20.90
N PHE A 144 -9.92 -0.22 -20.56
CA PHE A 144 -9.01 0.81 -20.05
C PHE A 144 -7.77 1.02 -20.93
N ASN A 145 -7.68 2.20 -21.56
CA ASN A 145 -6.55 2.56 -22.43
C ASN A 145 -5.49 3.45 -21.74
N GLY A 146 -5.71 3.80 -20.47
CA GLY A 146 -4.81 4.64 -19.70
C GLY A 146 -3.53 3.94 -19.22
N ILE A 147 -2.76 4.66 -18.41
CA ILE A 147 -1.59 4.14 -17.70
C ILE A 147 -2.07 3.46 -16.41
N CYS A 148 -1.64 2.22 -16.18
CA CYS A 148 -1.93 1.48 -14.95
C CYS A 148 -1.01 2.00 -13.84
N ASN A 149 -1.33 3.17 -13.29
CA ASN A 149 -0.50 3.90 -12.34
C ASN A 149 -0.89 3.65 -10.87
N GLY A 150 -1.90 2.80 -10.62
CA GLY A 150 -2.40 2.52 -9.27
C GLY A 150 -3.18 3.67 -8.65
N LYS A 151 -3.70 4.61 -9.44
CA LYS A 151 -4.59 5.70 -8.99
C LYS A 151 -5.95 5.59 -9.65
N PHE A 152 -7.01 5.52 -8.85
CA PHE A 152 -8.37 5.37 -9.34
C PHE A 152 -8.89 6.75 -9.71
N GLY A 153 -8.59 7.16 -10.94
CA GLY A 153 -9.03 8.44 -11.50
C GLY A 153 -10.25 8.31 -12.42
N PRO A 154 -10.71 9.43 -13.02
CA PRO A 154 -11.89 9.45 -13.88
C PRO A 154 -11.85 8.47 -15.06
N GLN A 155 -10.66 8.20 -15.62
CA GLN A 155 -10.50 7.22 -16.69
C GLN A 155 -10.72 5.78 -16.22
N THR A 156 -10.31 5.44 -15.00
CA THR A 156 -10.55 4.12 -14.41
C THR A 156 -12.02 3.95 -14.08
N GLU A 157 -12.66 4.97 -13.51
CA GLU A 157 -14.11 4.97 -13.23
C GLU A 157 -14.93 4.79 -14.52
N LEU A 158 -14.60 5.52 -15.58
CA LEU A 158 -15.28 5.40 -16.87
C LEU A 158 -15.09 3.99 -17.49
N ALA A 159 -13.88 3.43 -17.37
CA ALA A 159 -13.61 2.07 -17.85
C ALA A 159 -14.42 1.03 -17.06
N LEU A 160 -14.47 1.17 -15.74
CA LEU A 160 -15.24 0.29 -14.88
C LEU A 160 -16.74 0.37 -15.19
N LYS A 161 -17.32 1.58 -15.31
CA LYS A 161 -18.74 1.75 -15.67
C LYS A 161 -19.12 1.13 -17.01
N ARG A 162 -18.19 1.10 -17.97
CA ARG A 162 -18.40 0.40 -19.25
C ARG A 162 -18.36 -1.11 -19.08
N PHE A 163 -17.41 -1.61 -18.30
CA PHE A 163 -17.31 -3.03 -17.96
C PHE A 163 -18.57 -3.50 -17.23
N GLU A 164 -19.00 -2.78 -16.20
CA GLU A 164 -20.22 -3.03 -15.43
C GLU A 164 -21.43 -3.15 -16.34
N LYS A 165 -21.60 -2.17 -17.24
CA LYS A 165 -22.70 -2.15 -18.22
C LYS A 165 -22.73 -3.37 -19.12
N ASP A 166 -21.57 -3.80 -19.63
CA ASP A 166 -21.48 -4.90 -20.59
C ASP A 166 -21.61 -6.29 -19.94
N HIS A 167 -21.51 -6.37 -18.61
CA HIS A 167 -21.62 -7.60 -17.82
C HIS A 167 -22.90 -7.65 -16.96
N ASP A 168 -23.87 -6.78 -17.24
CA ASP A 168 -25.14 -6.69 -16.50
C ASP A 168 -24.95 -6.48 -14.97
N LEU A 169 -23.91 -5.74 -14.58
CA LEU A 169 -23.59 -5.38 -13.19
C LEU A 169 -24.16 -3.99 -12.82
N PRO A 170 -24.27 -3.65 -11.52
CA PRO A 170 -24.60 -2.30 -11.09
C PRO A 170 -23.63 -1.25 -11.65
N ILE A 171 -24.12 -0.26 -12.39
CA ILE A 171 -23.30 0.76 -13.06
C ILE A 171 -23.01 1.93 -12.10
N ASP A 172 -22.36 1.68 -10.97
CA ASP A 172 -22.06 2.69 -9.96
C ASP A 172 -20.60 3.21 -10.02
N GLY A 173 -19.71 2.53 -10.75
CA GLY A 173 -18.29 2.87 -10.84
C GLY A 173 -17.52 2.60 -9.55
N VAL A 174 -18.03 1.73 -8.70
CA VAL A 174 -17.38 1.23 -7.49
C VAL A 174 -17.02 -0.22 -7.73
N MET A 175 -15.73 -0.53 -7.67
CA MET A 175 -15.24 -1.89 -7.78
C MET A 175 -15.65 -2.68 -6.53
N GLY A 176 -16.81 -3.31 -6.58
CA GLY A 176 -17.37 -4.18 -5.56
C GLY A 176 -17.02 -5.65 -5.80
N ARG A 177 -17.57 -6.51 -4.92
CA ARG A 177 -17.32 -7.95 -4.96
C ARG A 177 -17.69 -8.58 -6.31
N GLN A 178 -18.87 -8.24 -6.85
CA GLN A 178 -19.35 -8.77 -8.13
C GLN A 178 -18.43 -8.36 -9.29
N ASP A 179 -17.87 -7.16 -9.26
CA ASP A 179 -16.91 -6.71 -10.26
C ASP A 179 -15.59 -7.49 -10.17
N TYR A 180 -15.13 -7.79 -8.95
CA TYR A 180 -13.92 -8.60 -8.76
C TYR A 180 -14.11 -10.02 -9.27
N GLU A 181 -15.25 -10.63 -8.99
CA GLU A 181 -15.63 -11.95 -9.52
C GLU A 181 -15.71 -11.91 -11.06
N ALA A 182 -16.39 -10.93 -11.63
CA ALA A 182 -16.53 -10.77 -13.08
C ALA A 182 -15.19 -10.50 -13.80
N LEU A 183 -14.23 -9.84 -13.15
CA LEU A 183 -12.86 -9.65 -13.67
C LEU A 183 -11.93 -10.86 -13.44
N GLY A 184 -12.43 -11.95 -12.85
CA GLY A 184 -11.63 -13.14 -12.52
C GLY A 184 -10.53 -12.85 -11.51
N LEU A 185 -10.83 -11.97 -10.55
CA LEU A 185 -9.93 -11.57 -9.47
C LEU A 185 -10.33 -12.18 -8.12
N TRP A 186 -11.54 -12.72 -8.00
CA TRP A 186 -12.07 -13.28 -6.75
C TRP A 186 -13.05 -14.43 -7.02
N GLU A 187 -13.21 -15.33 -6.05
CA GLU A 187 -14.11 -16.50 -6.07
C GLU A 187 -14.82 -16.65 -4.72
#